data_AF-A0A168LMS6-F1
#
_entry.id   AF-A0A168LMS6-F1
#
_cell.length_a   1.000
_cell.length_b   1.000
_cell.length_c   1.000
_cell.angle_alpha   90.00
_cell.angle_beta   90.00
_cell.angle_gamma   90.00
#
_symmetry.space_group_name_H-M   'P 1'
#
loop_
_entity.id
_entity.type
_entity.pdbx_description
1 polymer ?
#
loop_
_entity_poly.entity_id
_entity_poly.type
_entity_poly.pdbx_seq_one_letter_code
_entity_poly.pdbx_strand_id
1 'polypeptide(L)' 'MFTKNAIDVNELDTAIAFQVHGLNITFYLNRLTAKGIYTFTEIAHFQFTWSLEDLPSFVTLVVVSNGKDS' A
#
# COMPACT_ATOMS: atom_id res chain seq x y z
N MET A 1 7.64 7.26 -12.10
CA MET A 1 6.90 7.20 -10.83
C MET A 1 5.52 6.61 -11.13
N PHE A 2 5.17 5.44 -10.57
CA PHE A 2 4.01 4.63 -10.98
C PHE A 2 2.66 5.38 -11.04
N THR A 3 2.48 6.41 -10.20
CA THR A 3 1.20 7.16 -10.07
C THR A 3 1.27 8.61 -10.52
N LYS A 4 2.43 9.10 -10.97
CA LYS A 4 2.60 10.52 -11.36
C LYS A 4 1.59 10.95 -12.41
N ASN A 5 1.41 10.15 -13.47
CA ASN A 5 0.51 10.53 -14.55
C ASN A 5 -0.95 10.57 -14.09
N ALA A 6 -1.35 9.67 -13.20
CA ALA A 6 -2.69 9.67 -12.63
C ALA A 6 -2.92 10.91 -11.74
N ILE A 7 -1.92 11.29 -10.94
CA ILE A 7 -1.93 12.51 -10.12
C ILE A 7 -2.04 13.75 -11.01
N ASP A 8 -1.22 13.85 -12.05
CA ASP A 8 -1.12 15.06 -12.87
C ASP A 8 -2.33 15.27 -13.78
N VAL A 9 -2.78 14.20 -14.45
CA VAL A 9 -3.89 14.28 -15.43
C VAL A 9 -5.23 14.51 -14.73
N ASN A 10 -5.39 13.97 -13.52
CA ASN A 10 -6.66 14.03 -12.79
C ASN A 10 -6.62 15.00 -11.60
N GLU A 11 -5.56 15.81 -11.48
CA GLU A 11 -5.40 16.82 -10.42
C GLU A 11 -5.61 16.26 -9.00
N LEU A 12 -5.11 15.04 -8.74
CA LEU A 12 -5.29 14.38 -7.44
C LEU A 12 -4.27 14.92 -6.42
N ASP A 13 -4.70 15.19 -5.19
CA ASP A 13 -3.75 15.53 -4.11
C ASP A 13 -2.87 14.33 -3.74
N THR A 14 -3.38 13.10 -3.87
CA THR A 14 -2.68 11.88 -3.48
C THR A 14 -3.20 10.65 -4.24
N ALA A 15 -2.36 9.63 -4.43
CA ALA A 15 -2.72 8.34 -5.01
C ALA A 15 -2.12 7.17 -4.23
N ILE A 16 -2.89 6.11 -4.01
CA ILE A 16 -2.38 4.85 -3.46
C ILE A 16 -1.92 3.97 -4.61
N ALA A 17 -0.72 3.40 -4.48
CA ALA A 17 -0.23 2.33 -5.35
C ALA A 17 0.20 1.14 -4.52
N PHE A 18 0.22 -0.03 -5.12
CA PHE A 18 0.86 -1.20 -4.53
C PHE A 18 1.76 -1.87 -5.55
N GLN A 19 2.85 -2.44 -5.05
CA GLN A 19 3.76 -3.27 -5.83
C GLN A 19 3.68 -4.70 -5.31
N VAL A 20 3.55 -5.65 -6.23
CA VAL A 20 3.58 -7.08 -5.92
C VAL A 20 4.91 -7.66 -6.39
N HIS A 21 5.65 -8.29 -5.48
CA HIS A 21 6.87 -9.02 -5.78
C HIS A 21 6.86 -10.40 -5.10
N GLY A 22 6.54 -11.43 -5.88
CA GLY A 22 6.29 -12.77 -5.33
C GLY A 22 5.11 -12.72 -4.35
N LEU A 23 5.37 -13.10 -3.11
CA LEU A 23 4.40 -13.05 -2.02
C LEU A 23 4.46 -11.75 -1.19
N ASN A 24 5.22 -10.75 -1.63
CA ASN A 24 5.25 -9.45 -0.96
C ASN A 24 4.34 -8.46 -1.69
N ILE A 25 3.48 -7.79 -0.95
CA ILE A 25 2.69 -6.65 -1.42
C ILE A 25 3.05 -5.43 -0.58
N THR A 26 3.63 -4.43 -1.21
CA THR A 26 3.98 -3.16 -0.56
C THR A 26 3.07 -2.05 -1.07
N PHE A 27 2.39 -1.37 -0.17
CA PHE A 27 1.51 -0.24 -0.45
C PHE A 27 2.23 1.07 -0.20
N TYR A 28 2.03 2.01 -1.11
CA TYR A 28 2.62 3.34 -1.07
C TYR A 28 1.57 4.42 -1.22
N LEU A 29 1.70 5.46 -0.40
CA LEU A 29 1.03 6.74 -0.58
C LEU A 29 1.91 7.65 -1.45
N ASN A 30 1.34 8.14 -2.54
CA ASN A 30 2.01 9.01 -3.49
C ASN A 30 1.42 10.40 -3.49
N ARG A 31 2.27 11.40 -3.29
CA ARG A 31 1.82 12.79 -3.20
C ARG A 31 2.78 13.74 -3.88
N LEU A 32 2.24 14.72 -4.59
CA LEU A 32 2.98 15.91 -5.03
C LEU A 32 3.15 16.84 -3.83
N THR A 33 4.35 16.90 -3.24
CA THR A 33 4.61 17.70 -2.02
C THR A 33 5.12 19.10 -2.32
N ALA A 34 5.74 19.28 -3.49
CA ALA A 34 6.12 20.57 -4.05
C ALA A 34 6.13 20.46 -5.57
N LYS A 35 6.19 21.59 -6.28
CA LYS A 35 6.20 21.61 -7.76
C LYS A 35 7.30 20.71 -8.31
N GLY A 36 6.91 19.61 -8.97
CA GLY A 36 7.81 18.62 -9.55
C GLY A 36 8.43 17.62 -8.56
N ILE A 37 8.13 17.73 -7.26
CA ILE A 37 8.63 16.81 -6.22
C ILE A 37 7.48 15.92 -5.78
N TYR A 38 7.66 14.62 -6.00
CA TYR A 38 6.72 13.62 -5.57
C TYR A 38 7.35 12.73 -4.50
N THR A 39 6.56 12.41 -3.49
CA THR A 39 6.94 11.50 -2.42
C THR A 39 6.24 10.16 -2.61
N PHE A 40 6.99 9.10 -2.31
CA PHE A 40 6.52 7.73 -2.16
C PHE A 40 6.73 7.34 -0.72
N THR A 41 5.66 7.24 0.06
CA THR A 41 5.73 6.79 1.45
C THR A 41 5.14 5.41 1.53
N GLU A 42 5.92 4.42 1.98
CA GLU A 42 5.38 3.10 2.28
C GLU A 42 4.40 3.22 3.45
N ILE A 43 3.19 2.70 3.27
CA ILE A 43 2.12 2.76 4.28
C ILE A 43 1.71 1.39 4.79
N ALA A 44 2.00 0.32 4.05
CA ALA A 44 1.81 -1.04 4.51
C ALA A 44 2.68 -2.01 3.71
N HIS A 45 3.10 -3.10 4.36
CA HIS A 45 3.79 -4.21 3.72
C HIS A 45 3.18 -5.52 4.20
N PHE A 46 2.72 -6.34 3.25
CA PHE A 46 2.22 -7.68 3.52
C PHE A 46 3.17 -8.70 2.90
N GLN A 47 3.54 -9.68 3.70
CA GLN A 47 4.26 -10.86 3.22
C GLN A 47 3.35 -12.07 3.40
N PHE A 48 2.90 -12.63 2.30
CA PHE A 48 2.21 -13.91 2.29
C PHE A 48 3.25 -15.03 2.46
N THR A 49 2.83 -16.10 3.12
CA THR A 49 3.59 -17.35 3.23
C THR A 49 2.99 -18.37 2.25
N TRP A 50 3.81 -19.31 1.78
CA TRP A 50 3.33 -20.39 0.90
C TRP A 50 2.54 -21.46 1.68
N SER A 51 2.66 -21.50 3.01
CA SER A 51 2.06 -22.54 3.84
C SER A 51 0.64 -22.17 4.25
N LEU A 52 -0.30 -23.09 4.00
CA LEU A 52 -1.69 -23.03 4.50
C LEU A 52 -1.76 -23.01 6.03
N GLU A 53 -0.72 -23.51 6.73
CA GLU A 53 -0.65 -23.52 8.20
C GLU A 53 -0.45 -22.11 8.78
N ASP A 54 0.17 -21.21 8.02
CA ASP A 54 0.42 -19.82 8.42
C ASP A 54 -0.72 -18.86 7.99
N LEU A 55 -1.66 -19.36 7.19
CA LEU A 55 -2.76 -18.57 6.63
C LEU A 55 -3.76 -18.07 7.71
N PRO A 56 -4.09 -18.84 8.76
CA PRO A 56 -4.96 -18.36 9.85
C PRO A 56 -4.37 -17.18 10.64
N SER A 57 -3.05 -17.15 10.85
CA SER A 57 -2.39 -16.04 11.57
C SER A 57 -2.37 -14.78 10.70
N PHE A 58 -2.17 -14.93 9.39
CA PHE A 58 -2.31 -13.84 8.42
C PHE A 58 -3.73 -13.23 8.42
N VAL A 59 -4.77 -14.08 8.36
CA VAL A 59 -6.17 -13.61 8.41
C VAL A 59 -6.49 -12.89 9.73
N THR A 60 -5.96 -13.38 10.85
CA THR A 60 -6.14 -12.74 12.16
C THR A 60 -5.55 -11.32 12.20
N LEU A 61 -4.41 -11.10 11.56
CA LEU A 61 -3.76 -9.77 11.47
C LEU A 61 -4.65 -8.75 10.73
N VAL A 62 -5.30 -9.19 9.65
CA VAL A 62 -6.26 -8.36 8.89
C VAL A 62 -7.53 -8.06 9.71
N VAL A 63 -8.05 -9.02 10.47
CA VAL A 63 -9.24 -8.82 11.29
C VAL A 63 -8.98 -7.92 12.50
N VAL A 64 -7.85 -8.09 13.19
CA VAL A 64 -7.49 -7.25 14.36
C VAL A 64 -7.17 -5.80 13.96
N SER A 65 -6.62 -5.59 12.76
CA SER A 65 -6.47 -4.23 12.19
C SER A 65 -7.82 -3.52 12.01
N ASN A 66 -8.91 -4.25 11.77
CA ASN A 66 -10.25 -3.70 11.59
C ASN A 66 -11.04 -3.58 12.91
N GLY A 67 -10.46 -4.02 14.04
CA GLY A 67 -11.14 -4.09 15.34
C GLY A 67 -10.58 -3.16 16.42
N LYS A 68 -9.66 -2.24 16.08
CA LYS A 68 -9.08 -1.27 17.03
C LYS A 68 -9.61 0.16 16.93
N ASP A 69 -10.53 0.43 16.01
CA ASP A 69 -11.18 1.74 15.84
C ASP A 69 -12.71 1.68 16.03
N SER A 70 -13.21 0.86 16.97
CA SER A 70 -14.61 0.85 17.40
C SER A 70 -14.76 1.04 18.90
#